data_AF-A0A4R2JAC9-F1
#
_entry.id   AF-A0A4R2JAC9-F1
#
_cell.length_a   1.000
_cell.length_b   1.000
_cell.length_c   1.000
_cell.angle_alpha   90.00
_cell.angle_beta   90.00
_cell.angle_gamma   90.00
#
_symmetry.space_group_name_H-M   'P 1'
#
loop_
_entity.id
_entity.type
_entity.pdbx_description
1 polymer ?
#
loop_
_entity_poly.entity_id
_entity_poly.type
_entity_poly.pdbx_seq_one_letter_code
_entity_poly.pdbx_strand_id
1 'polypeptide(L)' 'MGALGRERRVLAPLGAGHSNGEIADALHIVEGTVNAHISSILDKLNARNRVQAAILAYQAGLTWPVRHTQVKWHDPLR' A
#
# COMPACT_ATOMS: atom_id res chain seq x y z
N MET A 1 -11.33 13.71 -12.71
CA MET A 1 -10.01 13.19 -13.16
C MET A 1 -8.93 14.06 -12.53
N GLY A 2 -8.33 13.68 -11.40
CA GLY A 2 -7.31 14.56 -10.78
C GLY A 2 -6.75 14.22 -9.39
N ALA A 3 -7.22 13.19 -8.68
CA ALA A 3 -6.77 12.93 -7.30
C ALA A 3 -5.90 11.66 -7.10
N LEU A 4 -5.89 10.71 -8.04
CA LEU A 4 -5.31 9.38 -7.81
C LEU A 4 -3.77 9.29 -7.92
N GLY A 5 -3.03 10.38 -8.14
CA GLY A 5 -1.58 10.30 -8.40
C GLY A 5 -0.80 9.61 -7.26
N ARG A 6 -1.06 10.00 -6.01
CA ARG A 6 -0.45 9.39 -4.81
C ARG A 6 -1.14 8.08 -4.42
N GLU A 7 -2.46 8.04 -4.55
CA GLU A 7 -3.28 6.89 -4.14
C GLU A 7 -3.01 5.67 -5.01
N ARG A 8 -2.83 5.86 -6.32
CA ARG A 8 -2.47 4.77 -7.24
C ARG A 8 -1.09 4.20 -6.95
N ARG A 9 -0.16 5.04 -6.48
CA ARG A 9 1.19 4.61 -6.06
C ARG A 9 1.16 3.74 -4.80
N VAL A 10 0.18 3.95 -3.92
CA VAL A 10 -0.05 3.13 -2.71
C VAL A 10 -0.92 1.89 -3.00
N LEU A 11 -1.96 2.05 -3.83
CA LEU A 11 -2.91 0.99 -4.18
C LEU A 11 -2.22 -0.17 -4.90
N ALA A 12 -1.24 0.13 -5.74
CA ALA A 12 -0.61 -0.89 -6.56
C ALA A 12 0.29 -1.89 -5.81
N PRO A 13 1.18 -1.45 -4.91
CA PRO A 13 1.89 -2.39 -4.06
C PRO A 13 1.00 -3.00 -2.97
N LEU A 14 -0.05 -2.29 -2.55
CA LEU A 14 -1.09 -2.88 -1.69
C LEU A 14 -1.80 -4.05 -2.38
N GLY A 15 -2.10 -3.93 -3.68
CA GLY A 15 -2.65 -5.01 -4.51
C GLY A 15 -1.69 -6.18 -4.73
N ALA A 16 -0.38 -5.93 -4.67
CA ALA A 16 0.65 -6.97 -4.69
C ALA A 16 0.89 -7.62 -3.31
N GLY A 17 0.21 -7.18 -2.25
CA GLY A 17 0.26 -7.78 -0.91
C GLY A 17 1.28 -7.14 0.05
N HIS A 18 1.86 -6.00 -0.29
CA HIS A 18 2.91 -5.37 0.52
C HIS A 18 2.42 -4.82 1.87
N SER A 19 3.33 -4.78 2.84
CA SER A 19 3.10 -4.18 4.16
C SER A 19 3.16 -2.65 4.08
N ASN A 20 2.51 -1.94 5.02
CA ASN A 20 2.52 -0.48 5.02
C ASN A 20 3.94 0.09 5.14
N GLY A 21 4.82 -0.55 5.93
CA GLY A 21 6.24 -0.20 6.02
C GLY A 21 7.01 -0.39 4.72
N GLU A 22 6.70 -1.44 3.94
CA GLU A 22 7.33 -1.68 2.64
C GLU A 22 6.89 -0.66 1.59
N ILE A 23 5.60 -0.29 1.62
CA ILE A 23 5.06 0.76 0.78
C ILE A 23 5.65 2.12 1.17
N ALA A 24 5.82 2.37 2.47
CA ALA A 24 6.43 3.58 3.01
C ALA A 24 7.88 3.73 2.53
N ASP A 25 8.67 2.66 2.63
CA ASP A 25 10.05 2.59 2.13
C ASP A 25 10.12 2.84 0.62
N ALA A 26 9.32 2.10 -0.16
CA ALA A 26 9.30 2.21 -1.62
C ALA A 26 8.86 3.58 -2.14
N LEU A 27 8.05 4.31 -1.36
CA LEU A 27 7.57 5.65 -1.71
C LEU A 27 8.34 6.77 -1.00
N HIS A 28 9.33 6.44 -0.17
CA HIS A 28 10.09 7.37 0.67
C HIS A 28 9.19 8.30 1.50
N ILE A 29 8.17 7.73 2.14
CA ILE A 29 7.25 8.43 3.04
C ILE A 29 7.14 7.69 4.37
N VAL A 30 6.53 8.31 5.37
CA VAL A 30 6.29 7.66 6.66
C VAL A 30 5.05 6.75 6.61
N GLU A 31 5.05 5.69 7.41
CA GLU A 31 3.95 4.72 7.47
C GLU A 31 2.60 5.36 7.82
N GLY A 32 2.60 6.40 8.66
CA GLY A 32 1.39 7.19 8.97
C GLY A 32 0.75 7.81 7.72
N THR A 33 1.56 8.27 6.77
CA THR A 33 1.07 8.81 5.49
C THR A 33 0.52 7.71 4.59
N VAL A 34 1.14 6.52 4.59
CA VAL A 34 0.59 5.34 3.90
C VAL A 34 -0.78 4.97 4.45
N ASN A 35 -0.94 4.93 5.78
CA ASN A 35 -2.23 4.65 6.42
C ASN A 35 -3.30 5.68 6.01
N ALA A 36 -2.96 6.97 5.99
CA ALA A 36 -3.90 8.01 5.53
C ALA A 36 -4.32 7.81 4.06
N HIS A 37 -3.38 7.43 3.20
CA HIS A 37 -3.68 7.11 1.81
C HIS A 37 -4.56 5.85 1.68
N ILE A 38 -4.29 4.79 2.45
CA ILE A 38 -5.11 3.58 2.45
C ILE A 38 -6.54 3.90 2.90
N SER A 39 -6.72 4.69 3.96
CA SER A 39 -8.06 5.11 4.39
C SER A 39 -8.81 5.88 3.30
N SER A 40 -8.15 6.81 2.60
CA SER A 40 -8.78 7.54 1.49
C SER A 40 -9.09 6.63 0.29
N ILE A 41 -8.23 5.64 0.01
CA ILE A 41 -8.46 4.61 -1.01
C ILE A 41 -9.66 3.74 -0.67
N LEU A 42 -9.79 3.30 0.59
CA LEU A 42 -10.91 2.47 1.04
C LEU A 42 -12.23 3.22 0.87
N ASP A 43 -12.27 4.49 1.25
CA ASP A 43 -13.42 5.36 1.08
C ASP A 43 -13.79 5.52 -0.41
N LYS A 44 -12.80 5.85 -1.26
CA LYS A 44 -13.00 6.03 -2.70
C LYS A 44 -13.39 4.76 -3.45
N LEU A 45 -12.91 3.60 -3.02
CA LEU A 45 -13.22 2.30 -3.62
C LEU A 45 -14.43 1.63 -2.95
N ASN A 46 -15.03 2.26 -1.94
CA ASN A 46 -16.06 1.68 -1.09
C ASN A 46 -15.68 0.27 -0.57
N ALA A 47 -14.40 0.11 -0.25
CA ALA A 47 -13.81 -1.14 0.23
C ALA A 47 -13.83 -1.16 1.77
N ARG A 48 -14.24 -2.29 2.34
CA ARG A 48 -14.40 -2.45 3.80
C ARG A 48 -13.09 -2.71 4.52
N ASN A 49 -12.09 -3.23 3.82
CA ASN A 49 -10.79 -3.56 4.39
C ASN A 49 -9.71 -3.57 3.31
N ARG A 50 -8.43 -3.59 3.76
CA ARG A 50 -7.26 -3.63 2.88
C ARG A 50 -7.26 -4.82 1.92
N VAL A 51 -7.82 -5.96 2.32
CA VAL A 51 -7.87 -7.17 1.48
C VAL A 51 -8.81 -6.94 0.30
N GLN A 52 -9.98 -6.35 0.55
CA GLN A 52 -10.92 -5.98 -0.50
C GLN A 52 -10.31 -4.94 -1.45
N ALA A 53 -9.61 -3.94 -0.93
CA ALA A 53 -8.89 -2.98 -1.78
C ALA A 53 -7.76 -3.64 -2.60
N ALA A 54 -7.04 -4.61 -2.02
CA ALA A 54 -6.00 -5.35 -2.73
C ALA A 54 -6.58 -6.20 -3.86
N ILE A 55 -7.71 -6.87 -3.63
CA ILE A 55 -8.43 -7.63 -4.66
C ILE A 55 -8.90 -6.69 -5.77
N LEU A 56 -9.45 -5.52 -5.43
CA LEU A 56 -9.88 -4.53 -6.42
C LEU A 56 -8.70 -3.98 -7.24
N ALA A 57 -7.56 -3.72 -6.61
CA ALA A 57 -6.33 -3.30 -7.30
C ALA A 57 -5.83 -4.38 -8.26
N TYR A 58 -5.85 -5.64 -7.82
CA TYR A 58 -5.49 -6.81 -8.63
C TYR A 58 -6.43 -6.98 -9.83
N GLN A 59 -7.75 -6.92 -9.60
CA GLN A 59 -8.76 -7.01 -10.67
C GLN A 59 -8.67 -5.84 -11.66
N ALA A 60 -8.29 -4.65 -11.18
CA ALA A 60 -8.07 -3.48 -12.03
C ALA A 60 -6.76 -3.54 -12.84
N GLY A 61 -5.94 -4.58 -12.67
CA GLY A 61 -4.62 -4.68 -13.31
C GLY A 61 -3.63 -3.62 -12.83
N LEU A 62 -3.87 -3.04 -11.64
CA LEU A 62 -3.07 -1.96 -11.08
C LEU A 62 -2.05 -2.51 -10.09
N THR A 63 -1.28 -3.54 -10.41
CA THR A 63 -0.28 -4.12 -9.49
C THR A 63 1.15 -3.90 -10.00
N TRP A 64 2.06 -3.53 -9.09
CA TRP A 64 3.49 -3.59 -9.35
C TRP A 64 4.22 -4.03 -8.07
N PRO A 65 5.28 -4.83 -8.18
CA PRO A 65 6.02 -5.31 -7.02
C PRO A 65 6.96 -4.23 -6.46
N VAL A 66 6.94 -3.97 -5.15
CA VAL A 66 8.03 -3.19 -4.55
C VAL A 66 9.26 -4.07 -4.40
N ARG A 67 10.42 -3.51 -4.72
CA ARG A 67 11.70 -4.18 -4.47
C ARG A 67 11.94 -4.13 -2.96
N HIS A 68 11.86 -5.29 -2.31
CA HIS A 68 12.27 -5.44 -0.92
C HIS A 68 13.78 -5.18 -0.81
N THR A 69 14.17 -4.01 -0.32
CA THR A 69 15.43 -3.90 0.40
C THR A 69 15.15 -4.44 1.80
N GLN A 70 15.73 -5.60 2.08
CA GLN A 70 15.49 -6.41 3.26
C GLN A 70 15.89 -5.64 4.54
N VAL A 71 14.99 -4.84 5.14
CA VAL A 71 15.18 -4.35 6.50
C VAL A 71 14.82 -5.50 7.44
N LYS A 72 15.88 -6.17 7.88
CA LYS A 72 15.91 -7.22 8.89
C LYS A 72 15.09 -6.79 10.11
N TRP A 73 13.97 -7.45 10.36
CA TRP A 73 13.31 -7.39 11.67
C TRP A 73 14.34 -7.77 12.72
N HIS A 74 14.71 -6.81 13.58
CA HIS A 74 15.45 -7.11 14.79
C HIS A 74 14.43 -7.61 15.80
N ASP A 75 14.43 -8.92 16.05
CA ASP A 75 13.76 -9.52 17.20
C ASP A 75 14.46 -8.99 18.47
N PRO A 76 13.79 -8.21 19.34
CA PRO A 76 14.41 -7.69 20.56
C PRO A 76 14.28 -8.65 21.75
N LEU A 77 13.99 -9.95 21.54
CA LEU A 77 13.72 -10.91 22.63
C LEU A 77 14.60 -12.16 22.60
N ARG A 78 15.85 -12.05 22.14
CA ARG A 78 16.88 -13.09 22.30
C ARG A 78 18.12 -12.61 23.02
#